data_AF-A0A0D9VW09-F1
#
_entry.id   AF-A0A0D9VW09-F1
#
_cell.length_a   1.000
_cell.length_b   1.000
_cell.length_c   1.000
_cell.angle_alpha   90.00
_cell.angle_beta   90.00
_cell.angle_gamma   90.00
#
_symmetry.space_group_name_H-M   'P 1'
#
loop_
_entity.id
_entity.type
_entity.pdbx_description
1 polymer ?
#
loop_
_entity_poly.entity_id
_entity_poly.type
_entity_poly.pdbx_seq_one_letter_code
_entity_poly.pdbx_strand_id
1 'polypeptide(L)' 'MGIVNEEDEKLQLLKQESTKIYDVILKDLREINEHNASGRYPVSVLWNYKDDREATLPEAVDYVLSGYQRRKRKWV' A
#
# COMPACT_ATOMS: atom_id res chain seq x y z
N MET A 1 -11.66 9.26 1.79
CA MET A 1 -11.30 8.27 0.75
C MET A 1 -11.14 9.02 -0.56
N GLY A 2 -10.05 8.79 -1.29
CA GLY A 2 -9.96 9.24 -2.69
C GLY A 2 -10.97 8.45 -3.53
N ILE A 3 -11.55 9.10 -4.53
CA ILE A 3 -12.39 8.45 -5.54
C ILE A 3 -11.71 8.71 -6.88
N VAL A 4 -11.60 7.69 -7.72
CA VAL A 4 -11.13 7.86 -9.10
C VAL A 4 -12.24 8.54 -9.87
N ASN A 5 -12.02 9.78 -10.30
CA ASN A 5 -12.99 10.52 -11.10
C ASN A 5 -12.79 10.17 -12.58
N GLU A 6 -13.67 9.35 -13.16
CA GLU A 6 -13.60 8.98 -14.57
C GLU A 6 -13.93 10.14 -15.52
N GLU A 7 -14.59 11.19 -15.03
CA GLU A 7 -14.89 12.42 -15.79
C GLU A 7 -13.71 13.40 -15.81
N ASP A 8 -12.57 13.04 -15.23
CA ASP A 8 -11.35 13.85 -15.30
C ASP A 8 -10.98 14.13 -16.77
N GLU A 9 -10.69 15.40 -17.06
CA GLU A 9 -10.43 15.89 -18.42
C GLU A 9 -9.27 15.13 -19.09
N LYS A 10 -8.23 14.76 -18.33
CA LYS A 10 -7.08 14.00 -18.87
C LYS A 10 -7.46 12.56 -19.17
N LEU A 11 -8.29 11.95 -18.34
CA LEU A 11 -8.80 10.60 -18.59
C LEU A 11 -9.72 10.57 -19.81
N GLN A 12 -10.57 11.58 -19.99
CA GLN A 12 -11.41 11.70 -21.19
C GLN A 12 -10.57 11.91 -22.46
N LEU A 13 -9.53 12.74 -22.40
CA LEU A 13 -8.59 12.92 -23.51
C LEU A 13 -7.89 11.60 -23.87
N LEU A 14 -7.35 10.90 -22.87
CA LEU A 14 -6.71 9.58 -23.05
C LEU A 14 -7.65 8.56 -23.65
N LYS A 15 -8.93 8.58 -23.25
CA LYS A 15 -9.96 7.68 -23.80
C LYS A 15 -10.22 7.91 -25.28
N GLN A 16 -10.13 9.16 -25.75
CA GLN A 16 -10.24 9.51 -27.16
C GLN A 16 -9.01 9.07 -27.96
N GLU A 17 -7.81 9.16 -27.39
CA GLU A 17 -6.56 8.78 -28.07
C GLU A 17 -6.35 7.26 -28.13
N SER A 18 -6.65 6.54 -27.03
CA SER A 18 -6.48 5.10 -26.97
C SER A 18 -7.24 4.47 -25.80
N THR A 19 -8.25 3.67 -26.12
CA THR A 19 -9.01 2.89 -25.12
C THR A 19 -8.11 1.95 -24.31
N LYS A 20 -7.10 1.36 -24.94
CA LYS A 20 -6.20 0.41 -24.27
C LYS A 20 -5.33 1.09 -23.19
N ILE A 21 -4.81 2.28 -23.48
CA ILE A 21 -4.01 3.04 -22.51
C ILE A 21 -4.91 3.56 -21.39
N TYR A 22 -6.12 4.04 -21.73
CA TYR A 22 -7.12 4.44 -20.76
C TYR A 22 -7.44 3.31 -19.76
N ASP A 23 -7.71 2.10 -20.23
CA ASP A 23 -8.06 0.96 -19.37
C ASP A 23 -6.92 0.59 -18.41
N VAL A 24 -5.66 0.64 -18.87
CA VAL A 24 -4.47 0.38 -18.04
C VAL A 24 -4.35 1.44 -16.93
N ILE A 25 -4.43 2.73 -17.29
CA ILE A 25 -4.30 3.82 -16.32
C ILE A 25 -5.46 3.80 -15.32
N LEU A 26 -6.69 3.53 -15.77
CA LEU A 26 -7.86 3.45 -14.90
C LEU A 26 -7.70 2.31 -13.89
N LYS A 27 -7.19 1.16 -14.33
CA LYS A 27 -6.90 0.01 -13.46
C LYS A 27 -5.86 0.38 -12.40
N ASP A 28 -4.72 0.96 -12.81
CA ASP A 28 -3.64 1.35 -11.89
C ASP A 28 -4.14 2.38 -10.86
N LEU A 29 -4.94 3.37 -11.29
CA LEU A 29 -5.53 4.37 -10.40
C LEU A 29 -6.46 3.75 -9.35
N ARG A 30 -7.24 2.72 -9.72
CA ARG A 30 -8.11 1.99 -8.81
C ARG A 30 -7.30 1.15 -7.82
N GLU A 31 -6.30 0.41 -8.28
CA GLU A 31 -5.42 -0.40 -7.43
C GLU A 31 -4.70 0.47 -6.39
N ILE A 32 -4.17 1.64 -6.79
CA ILE A 32 -3.56 2.60 -5.88
C ILE A 32 -4.57 3.12 -4.85
N ASN A 33 -5.81 3.39 -5.29
CA ASN A 33 -6.85 3.90 -4.41
C ASN A 33 -7.34 2.85 -3.40
N GLU A 34 -7.45 1.59 -3.81
CA GLU A 34 -7.78 0.47 -2.92
C GLU A 34 -6.68 0.21 -1.89
N HIS A 35 -5.41 0.28 -2.31
CA HIS A 35 -4.29 -0.02 -1.44
C HIS A 35 -3.97 1.14 -0.46
N ASN A 36 -3.93 2.39 -0.95
CA ASN A 36 -3.63 3.56 -0.13
C ASN A 36 -4.23 4.84 -0.73
N ALA A 37 -5.54 5.02 -0.60
CA ALA A 37 -6.27 6.17 -1.14
C ALA A 37 -5.70 7.54 -0.73
N SER A 38 -5.13 7.65 0.48
CA SER A 38 -4.63 8.93 1.02
C SER A 38 -3.19 9.21 0.61
N GLY A 39 -2.35 8.18 0.52
CA GLY A 39 -0.92 8.34 0.29
C GLY A 39 -0.51 8.09 -1.15
N ARG A 40 -1.14 7.16 -1.86
CA ARG A 40 -0.74 6.70 -3.20
C ARG A 40 0.73 6.28 -3.34
N TYR A 41 1.41 6.01 -2.23
CA TYR A 41 2.79 5.51 -2.17
C TYR A 41 2.83 4.07 -1.65
N PRO A 42 3.84 3.28 -2.04
CA PRO A 42 4.08 1.96 -1.46
C PRO A 42 4.24 2.08 0.06
N VAL A 43 3.48 1.30 0.82
CA VAL A 43 3.60 1.24 2.28
C VAL A 43 4.43 0.01 2.64
N SER A 44 5.53 0.21 3.35
CA SER A 44 6.31 -0.90 3.88
C SER A 44 5.47 -1.66 4.92
N VAL A 45 5.26 -2.96 4.69
CA VAL A 45 4.59 -3.85 5.64
C VAL A 45 5.60 -4.71 6.39
N LEU A 46 5.24 -5.15 7.60
CA LEU A 46 6.06 -6.12 8.33
C LEU A 46 5.75 -7.52 7.78
N TRP A 47 6.76 -8.23 7.27
CA TRP A 47 6.58 -9.56 6.70
C TRP A 47 6.92 -10.67 7.71
N ASN A 48 6.04 -11.66 7.87
CA ASN A 48 6.34 -12.89 8.59
C ASN A 48 6.93 -13.92 7.62
N TYR A 49 8.26 -14.00 7.59
CA TYR A 49 9.00 -14.94 6.73
C TYR A 49 8.74 -16.42 7.03
N LYS A 50 8.20 -16.78 8.20
CA LYS A 50 7.91 -18.18 8.54
C LYS A 50 6.62 -18.66 7.87
N ASP A 51 5.61 -17.80 7.86
CA ASP A 51 4.28 -18.10 7.34
C ASP A 51 4.06 -17.56 5.91
N ASP A 52 5.10 -16.96 5.33
CA ASP A 52 5.13 -16.34 4.00
C ASP A 52 3.94 -15.41 3.71
N ARG A 53 3.65 -14.54 4.68
CA ARG A 53 2.57 -13.54 4.61
C ARG A 53 2.92 -12.29 5.38
N GLU A 54 2.10 -11.25 5.21
CA GLU A 54 2.15 -10.08 6.07
C GLU A 54 1.94 -10.49 7.54
N ALA A 55 2.73 -9.89 8.43
CA ALA A 55 2.64 -10.10 9.86
C ALA A 55 1.34 -9.49 10.38
N THR A 56 0.63 -10.25 11.22
CA THR A 56 -0.55 -9.77 11.92
C THR A 56 -0.16 -8.71 12.96
N LEU A 57 -1.14 -7.91 13.38
CA LEU A 57 -0.94 -6.89 14.42
C LEU A 57 -0.36 -7.47 15.73
N PRO A 58 -0.84 -8.62 16.26
CA PRO A 58 -0.21 -9.25 17.43
C PRO A 58 1.26 -9.61 17.21
N GLU A 59 1.61 -10.20 16.05
CA GLU A 59 2.99 -10.57 15.71
C GLU A 59 3.90 -9.34 15.64
N ALA A 60 3.40 -8.23 15.08
CA ALA A 60 4.13 -6.97 15.00
C ALA A 60 4.39 -6.37 16.39
N VAL A 61 3.37 -6.36 17.27
CA VAL A 61 3.50 -5.87 18.64
C VAL A 61 4.53 -6.70 19.41
N ASP A 62 4.46 -8.03 19.33
CA ASP A 62 5.39 -8.93 19.99
C ASP A 62 6.84 -8.72 19.51
N TYR A 63 7.04 -8.51 18.21
CA TYR A 63 8.36 -8.22 17.64
C TYR A 63 8.97 -6.93 18.19
N VAL A 64 8.18 -5.85 18.24
CA VAL A 64 8.63 -4.54 18.75
C VAL A 64 8.98 -4.63 20.24
N LEU A 65 8.12 -5.26 21.04
CA LEU A 65 8.34 -5.45 22.48
C LEU A 65 9.58 -6.29 22.77
N SER A 66 9.76 -7.39 22.05
CA SER A 66 10.93 -8.27 22.16
C SER A 66 12.23 -7.51 21.83
N GLY A 67 12.20 -6.69 20.78
CA GLY A 67 13.33 -5.83 20.40
C GLY A 67 13.67 -4.80 21.47
N TYR A 68 12.66 -4.18 22.09
CA TYR A 68 12.85 -3.21 23.18
C TYR A 68 13.52 -3.85 24.41
N GLN A 69 13.03 -5.01 24.85
CA GLN A 69 13.61 -5.72 26.01
C GLN A 69 15.06 -6.13 25.77
N ARG A 70 15.37 -6.64 24.57
CA ARG A 70 16.74 -7.02 24.19
C ARG A 70 17.71 -5.84 24.23
N ARG A 71 17.27 -4.67 23.75
CA ARG A 71 18.07 -3.43 23.84
C ARG A 71 18.29 -3.02 25.29
N LYS A 72 17.24 -3.00 26.12
CA LYS A 72 17.35 -2.62 27.54
C LYS A 72 18.38 -3.49 28.30
N ARG A 73 18.40 -4.80 28.04
CA ARG A 73 19.40 -5.75 28.60
C ARG A 73 20.84 -5.55 28.12
N LYS A 74 21.08 -4.82 27.02
CA LYS A 74 22.44 -4.47 26.57
C LYS A 74 22.98 -3.23 27.28
N TRP A 75 22.13 -2.43 27.92
CA TRP A 75 22.48 -1.17 28.58
C TRP A 75 22.41 -1.26 30.11
N VAL A 76 22.22 -2.47 30.64
CA VAL A 76 22.35 -2.84 32.06
C VAL A 76 23.51 -3.82 32.16
#